data_AF-A0A6G3RV78-F1
#
_entry.id   AF-A0A6G3RV78-F1
#
_cell.length_a   1.000
_cell.length_b   1.000
_cell.length_c   1.000
_cell.angle_alpha   90.00
_cell.angle_beta   90.00
_cell.angle_gamma   90.00
#
_symmetry.space_group_name_H-M   'P 1'
#
loop_
_entity.id
_entity.type
_entity.pdbx_description
1 polymer ?
#
loop_
_entity_poly.entity_id
_entity_poly.type
_entity_poly.pdbx_seq_one_letter_code
_entity_poly.pdbx_strand_id
1 'polypeptide(L)'
;MRSTIIIGGGISGLAAAWELRGRADVTVLESAPHVGGQMRSAYVAGVPVDVGAEAMTALRPEAIGLAREAGLGEALCDPARAATVVWSDGALRAFPTGHVMGIPVDPSALTGTGLLSDDGVERLRREDALPTRCLDRDVPVAEYLSGRIGREAVDRLVAPLVSARDGGSADRMSLRAALPRLATAADRGGSVTG
;
A
#
# COMPACT_ATOMS: atom_id res chain seq x y z
N MET A 1 -32.41 20.17 16.36
CA MET A 1 -31.09 19.54 16.08
C MET A 1 -31.30 18.51 14.98
N ARG A 2 -30.35 18.30 14.07
CA ARG A 2 -30.47 17.24 13.05
C ARG A 2 -30.09 15.90 13.69
N SER A 3 -30.84 14.85 13.38
CA SER A 3 -30.50 13.47 13.75
C SER A 3 -29.83 12.77 12.58
N THR A 4 -28.72 12.08 12.84
CA THR A 4 -27.94 11.36 11.83
C THR A 4 -27.74 9.91 12.26
N ILE A 5 -28.02 8.98 11.36
CA ILE A 5 -27.72 7.55 11.55
C ILE A 5 -26.50 7.19 10.72
N ILE A 6 -25.51 6.57 11.36
CA ILE A 6 -24.30 6.04 10.73
C ILE A 6 -24.37 4.51 10.77
N ILE A 7 -24.19 3.87 9.63
CA ILE A 7 -24.18 2.40 9.52
C ILE A 7 -22.73 1.92 9.48
N GLY A 8 -22.34 1.11 10.46
CA GLY A 8 -20.99 0.59 10.67
C GLY A 8 -20.21 1.33 11.75
N GLY A 9 -19.72 0.60 12.74
CA GLY A 9 -18.88 1.05 13.85
C GLY A 9 -17.39 0.80 13.62
N GLY A 10 -16.94 0.71 12.37
CA GLY A 10 -15.52 0.72 11.99
C GLY A 10 -14.91 2.13 12.04
N ILE A 11 -13.60 2.24 11.75
CA ILE A 11 -12.87 3.53 11.80
C ILE A 11 -13.57 4.66 11.02
N SER A 12 -14.10 4.38 9.82
CA SER A 12 -14.81 5.40 9.04
C SER A 12 -16.08 5.90 9.72
N GLY A 13 -16.88 5.00 10.29
CA GLY A 13 -18.12 5.36 10.98
C GLY A 13 -17.86 6.06 12.31
N LEU A 14 -16.87 5.60 13.07
CA LEU A 14 -16.45 6.23 14.32
C LEU A 14 -15.86 7.63 14.09
N ALA A 15 -15.03 7.80 13.04
CA ALA A 15 -14.50 9.11 12.66
C ALA A 15 -15.62 10.06 12.21
N ALA A 16 -16.60 9.57 11.43
CA ALA A 16 -17.76 10.38 11.05
C ALA A 16 -18.60 10.80 12.26
N ALA A 17 -18.81 9.91 13.23
CA ALA A 17 -19.49 10.23 14.48
C ALA A 17 -18.71 11.25 15.30
N TRP A 18 -17.37 11.11 15.36
CA TRP A 18 -16.48 12.07 15.99
C TRP A 18 -16.64 13.46 15.35
N GLU A 19 -16.58 13.60 14.04
CA GLU A 19 -16.72 14.90 13.36
C GLU A 19 -18.10 15.56 13.57
N LEU A 20 -19.14 14.77 13.74
CA LEU A 20 -20.51 15.27 13.98
C LEU A 20 -20.81 15.57 15.46
N ARG A 21 -19.90 15.27 16.38
CA ARG A 21 -20.08 15.51 17.82
C ARG A 21 -20.43 16.97 18.09
N GLY A 22 -21.52 17.21 18.82
CA GLY A 22 -22.01 18.56 19.14
C GLY A 22 -22.69 19.32 17.98
N ARG A 23 -22.74 18.75 16.76
CA ARG A 23 -23.41 19.34 15.59
C ARG A 23 -24.70 18.62 15.22
N ALA A 24 -24.82 17.35 15.58
CA ALA A 24 -25.98 16.51 15.35
C ALA A 24 -26.21 15.55 16.54
N ASP A 25 -27.42 15.03 16.63
CA ASP A 25 -27.71 13.84 17.44
C ASP A 25 -27.36 12.59 16.62
N VAL A 26 -26.35 11.84 17.04
CA VAL A 26 -25.71 10.79 16.22
C VAL A 26 -25.99 9.42 16.81
N THR A 27 -26.55 8.52 15.99
CA THR A 27 -26.69 7.10 16.30
C THR A 27 -25.80 6.28 15.37
N VAL A 28 -24.93 5.43 15.93
CA VAL A 28 -24.10 4.49 15.17
C VAL A 28 -24.69 3.09 15.32
N LEU A 29 -24.96 2.42 14.20
CA LEU A 29 -25.45 1.05 14.16
C LEU A 29 -24.33 0.12 13.71
N GLU A 30 -23.84 -0.73 14.61
CA GLU A 30 -22.86 -1.78 14.30
C GLU A 30 -23.51 -3.16 14.40
N SER A 31 -23.21 -4.00 13.43
CA SER A 31 -23.68 -5.39 13.33
C SER A 31 -22.91 -6.36 14.24
N ALA A 32 -21.63 -6.09 14.47
CA ALA A 32 -20.73 -6.87 15.30
C ALA A 32 -20.96 -6.59 16.80
N PRO A 33 -20.60 -7.53 17.69
CA PRO A 33 -20.69 -7.33 19.14
C PRO A 33 -19.69 -6.29 19.68
N HIS A 34 -18.80 -5.76 18.82
CA HIS A 34 -17.79 -4.78 19.16
C HIS A 34 -17.63 -3.75 18.03
N VAL A 35 -17.22 -2.54 18.38
CA VAL A 35 -16.79 -1.52 17.43
C VAL A 35 -15.34 -1.75 16.97
N GLY A 36 -14.83 -0.91 16.07
CA GLY A 36 -13.45 -0.93 15.57
C GLY A 36 -13.31 -1.48 14.15
N GLY A 37 -14.22 -2.34 13.72
CA GLY A 37 -14.18 -2.94 12.38
C GLY A 37 -12.89 -3.73 12.16
N GLN A 38 -12.09 -3.34 11.16
CA GLN A 38 -10.79 -3.96 10.89
C GLN A 38 -9.70 -3.58 11.90
N MET A 39 -9.87 -2.54 12.72
CA MET A 39 -8.94 -2.24 13.81
C MET A 39 -9.29 -3.12 14.99
N ARG A 40 -8.55 -4.23 15.15
CA ARG A 40 -8.84 -5.21 16.19
C ARG A 40 -7.54 -5.86 16.66
N SER A 41 -7.38 -5.91 17.97
CA SER A 41 -6.33 -6.67 18.62
C SER A 41 -6.92 -7.89 19.33
N ALA A 42 -6.14 -8.95 19.44
CA ALA A 42 -6.47 -10.18 20.16
C ALA A 42 -5.25 -10.67 20.94
N TYR A 43 -5.43 -11.65 21.81
CA TYR A 43 -4.32 -12.32 22.49
C TYR A 43 -4.08 -13.68 21.87
N VAL A 44 -2.83 -13.95 21.48
CA VAL A 44 -2.38 -15.27 21.02
C VAL A 44 -1.27 -15.74 21.96
N ALA A 45 -1.49 -16.87 22.64
CA ALA A 45 -0.56 -17.39 23.65
C ALA A 45 -0.15 -16.33 24.72
N GLY A 46 -1.08 -15.45 25.11
CA GLY A 46 -0.83 -14.38 26.09
C GLY A 46 -0.16 -13.13 25.54
N VAL A 47 0.12 -13.07 24.23
CA VAL A 47 0.74 -11.92 23.56
C VAL A 47 -0.33 -11.12 22.80
N PRO A 48 -0.42 -9.79 22.98
CA PRO A 48 -1.31 -8.97 22.17
C PRO A 48 -0.82 -8.91 20.73
N VAL A 49 -1.72 -9.14 19.79
CA VAL A 49 -1.46 -9.09 18.35
C VAL A 49 -2.59 -8.36 17.64
N ASP A 50 -2.28 -7.58 16.61
CA ASP A 50 -3.29 -7.04 15.72
C ASP A 50 -3.74 -8.13 14.74
N VAL A 51 -5.06 -8.32 14.66
CA VAL A 51 -5.69 -9.34 13.81
C VAL A 51 -6.40 -8.73 12.59
N GLY A 52 -6.09 -7.46 12.31
CA GLY A 52 -6.61 -6.71 11.17
C GLY A 52 -5.64 -5.61 10.78
N ALA A 53 -6.02 -4.34 10.93
CA ALA A 53 -5.14 -3.22 10.69
C ALA A 53 -4.03 -3.15 11.76
N GLU A 54 -2.77 -3.23 11.33
CA GLU A 54 -1.58 -3.17 12.20
C GLU A 54 -0.95 -1.77 12.27
N ALA A 55 -1.13 -0.96 11.23
CA ALA A 55 -0.47 0.33 11.10
C ALA A 55 -1.29 1.29 10.24
N MET A 56 -0.99 2.58 10.38
CA MET A 56 -1.54 3.64 9.53
C MET A 56 -0.40 4.39 8.83
N THR A 57 -0.68 4.90 7.64
CA THR A 57 0.31 5.65 6.86
C THR A 57 0.51 7.05 7.45
N ALA A 58 1.68 7.31 8.05
CA ALA A 58 1.99 8.61 8.65
C ALA A 58 2.00 9.80 7.66
N LEU A 59 2.05 9.55 6.36
CA LEU A 59 1.91 10.58 5.31
C LEU A 59 0.48 11.14 5.18
N ARG A 60 -0.49 10.58 5.90
CA ARG A 60 -1.88 11.07 5.97
C ARG A 60 -2.08 11.85 7.28
N PRO A 61 -1.95 13.20 7.24
CA PRO A 61 -2.02 14.00 8.46
C PRO A 61 -3.36 13.89 9.17
N GLU A 62 -4.43 13.55 8.45
CA GLU A 62 -5.79 13.40 8.98
C GLU A 62 -5.87 12.25 10.01
N ALA A 63 -5.19 11.13 9.76
CA ALA A 63 -5.19 9.99 10.67
C ALA A 63 -4.39 10.30 11.96
N ILE A 64 -3.23 10.96 11.81
CA ILE A 64 -2.42 11.42 12.94
C ILE A 64 -3.18 12.47 13.76
N GLY A 65 -3.86 13.40 13.09
CA GLY A 65 -4.69 14.42 13.72
C GLY A 65 -5.79 13.80 14.57
N LEU A 66 -6.55 12.87 13.98
CA LEU A 66 -7.61 12.15 14.70
C LEU A 66 -7.08 11.36 15.90
N ALA A 67 -5.94 10.68 15.76
CA ALA A 67 -5.32 9.96 16.87
C ALA A 67 -4.96 10.90 18.03
N ARG A 68 -4.41 12.08 17.73
CA ARG A 68 -4.10 13.10 18.75
C ARG A 68 -5.35 13.66 19.40
N GLU A 69 -6.38 13.99 18.61
CA GLU A 69 -7.67 14.45 19.12
C GLU A 69 -8.35 13.42 20.03
N ALA A 70 -8.17 12.12 19.74
CA ALA A 70 -8.65 11.01 20.54
C ALA A 70 -7.79 10.72 21.78
N GLY A 71 -6.73 11.50 22.04
CA GLY A 71 -5.84 11.32 23.20
C GLY A 71 -4.77 10.24 23.04
N LEU A 72 -4.55 9.72 21.82
CA LEU A 72 -3.56 8.68 21.52
C LEU A 72 -2.22 9.24 21.02
N GLY A 73 -2.01 10.56 21.11
CA GLY A 73 -0.82 11.22 20.55
C GLY A 73 0.50 10.65 21.04
N GLU A 74 0.60 10.38 22.35
CA GLU A 74 1.82 9.82 22.98
C GLU A 74 2.01 8.31 22.70
N ALA A 75 0.98 7.63 22.20
CA ALA A 75 1.06 6.22 21.81
C ALA A 75 1.51 6.03 20.35
N LEU A 76 1.58 7.11 19.56
CA LEU A 76 2.09 7.06 18.20
C LEU A 76 3.59 6.78 18.23
N CYS A 77 4.01 5.75 17.50
CA CYS A 77 5.41 5.37 17.37
C CYS A 77 5.72 4.91 15.95
N ASP A 78 7.00 5.01 15.56
CA ASP A 78 7.46 4.45 14.31
C ASP A 78 7.57 2.92 14.42
N PRO A 79 7.26 2.17 13.35
CA PRO A 79 7.48 0.73 13.33
C PRO A 79 8.98 0.41 13.50
N ALA A 80 9.27 -0.74 14.09
CA ALA A 80 10.63 -1.24 14.18
C ALA A 80 11.25 -1.37 12.77
N ARG A 81 12.53 -1.00 12.64
CA ARG A 81 13.25 -1.11 11.37
C ARG A 81 13.45 -2.59 11.02
N ALA A 82 12.82 -3.03 9.94
CA ALA A 82 13.01 -4.34 9.36
C ALA A 82 13.32 -4.22 7.86
N ALA A 83 14.18 -5.11 7.36
CA ALA A 83 14.41 -5.21 5.93
C ALA A 83 13.19 -5.86 5.26
N THR A 84 12.73 -5.28 4.16
CA THR A 84 11.76 -5.96 3.28
C THR A 84 12.43 -7.19 2.69
N VAL A 85 11.78 -8.34 2.82
CA VAL A 85 12.24 -9.61 2.24
C VAL A 85 11.15 -10.19 1.37
N VAL A 86 11.54 -10.80 0.25
CA VAL A 86 10.64 -11.49 -0.66
C VAL A 86 11.11 -12.92 -0.82
N TRP A 87 10.17 -13.86 -0.77
CA TRP A 87 10.44 -15.24 -1.15
C TRP A 87 10.45 -15.34 -2.68
N SER A 88 11.63 -15.60 -3.25
CA SER A 88 11.80 -15.71 -4.70
C SER A 88 12.81 -16.80 -5.02
N ASP A 89 12.42 -17.70 -5.93
CA ASP A 89 13.25 -18.81 -6.40
C ASP A 89 13.81 -19.68 -5.25
N GLY A 90 12.91 -20.14 -4.38
CA GLY A 90 13.23 -21.07 -3.29
C GLY A 90 14.04 -20.48 -2.13
N ALA A 91 14.24 -19.16 -2.08
CA ALA A 91 14.99 -18.50 -1.01
C ALA A 91 14.36 -17.17 -0.58
N LEU A 92 14.63 -16.77 0.66
CA LEU A 92 14.38 -15.40 1.13
C LEU A 92 15.45 -14.46 0.58
N ARG A 93 15.01 -13.39 -0.08
CA ARG A 93 15.89 -12.40 -0.70
C ARG A 93 15.56 -11.02 -0.17
N ALA A 94 16.58 -10.33 0.34
CA ALA A 94 16.42 -8.96 0.81
C ALA A 94 16.14 -8.02 -0.37
N PHE A 95 15.17 -7.14 -0.19
CA PHE A 95 14.85 -6.11 -1.16
C PHE A 95 15.92 -4.99 -1.10
N PRO A 96 16.51 -4.56 -2.23
CA PRO A 96 17.45 -3.44 -2.22
C PRO A 96 16.79 -2.18 -1.70
N THR A 97 17.53 -1.35 -0.96
CA THR A 97 17.04 -0.02 -0.55
C THR A 97 16.91 0.92 -1.75
N GLY A 98 16.10 1.97 -1.64
CA GLY A 98 15.98 2.98 -2.71
C GLY A 98 15.10 2.52 -3.87
N HIS A 99 13.87 2.12 -3.54
CA HIS A 99 12.87 1.67 -4.52
C HIS A 99 11.56 2.44 -4.34
N VAL A 100 10.80 2.54 -5.43
CA VAL A 100 9.42 3.04 -5.42
C VAL A 100 8.50 1.88 -5.73
N MET A 101 7.74 1.41 -4.72
CA MET A 101 6.76 0.32 -4.87
C MET A 101 7.33 -0.95 -5.53
N GLY A 102 8.57 -1.29 -5.19
CA GLY A 102 9.28 -2.46 -5.69
C GLY A 102 10.16 -2.21 -6.90
N ILE A 103 10.09 -1.03 -7.51
CA ILE A 103 10.92 -0.68 -8.66
C ILE A 103 12.17 0.06 -8.14
N PRO A 104 13.38 -0.52 -8.20
CA PRO A 104 14.59 0.16 -7.76
C PRO A 104 14.87 1.39 -8.63
N VAL A 105 15.33 2.47 -8.00
CA VAL A 105 15.80 3.67 -8.73
C VAL A 105 17.07 3.35 -9.52
N ASP A 106 17.94 2.50 -8.96
CA ASP A 106 19.11 1.96 -9.65
C ASP A 106 18.94 0.44 -9.88
N PRO A 107 18.69 -0.01 -11.12
CA PRO A 107 18.59 -1.42 -11.45
C PRO A 107 19.87 -2.21 -11.15
N SER A 108 21.04 -1.56 -11.08
CA SER A 108 22.31 -2.23 -10.78
C SER A 108 22.29 -2.90 -9.40
N ALA A 109 21.51 -2.35 -8.45
CA ALA A 109 21.33 -2.87 -7.10
C ALA A 109 20.67 -4.26 -7.05
N LEU A 110 20.10 -4.74 -8.16
CA LEU A 110 19.53 -6.10 -8.26
C LEU A 110 20.56 -7.15 -8.69
N THR A 111 21.71 -6.74 -9.22
CA THR A 111 22.74 -7.65 -9.72
C THR A 111 23.26 -8.54 -8.60
N GLY A 112 23.24 -9.86 -8.79
CA GLY A 112 23.70 -10.81 -7.77
C GLY A 112 22.76 -11.03 -6.57
N THR A 113 21.64 -10.30 -6.49
CA THR A 113 20.62 -10.54 -5.43
C THR A 113 19.82 -11.82 -5.67
N GLY A 114 19.74 -12.24 -6.94
CA GLY A 114 18.88 -13.32 -7.44
C GLY A 114 17.38 -13.01 -7.34
N LEU A 115 16.99 -11.75 -7.10
CA LEU A 115 15.60 -11.33 -7.23
C LEU A 115 15.14 -11.34 -8.70
N LEU A 116 16.05 -11.01 -9.63
CA LEU A 116 15.87 -11.14 -11.07
C LEU A 116 17.02 -11.92 -11.70
N SER A 117 16.73 -12.53 -12.84
CA SER A 117 17.74 -13.01 -13.79
C SER A 117 18.56 -11.86 -14.36
N ASP A 118 19.75 -12.15 -14.89
CA ASP A 118 20.58 -11.14 -15.57
C ASP A 118 19.84 -10.46 -16.72
N ASP A 119 19.05 -11.23 -17.49
CA ASP A 119 18.18 -10.72 -18.55
C ASP A 119 17.08 -9.81 -17.98
N GLY A 120 16.50 -10.15 -16.83
CA GLY A 120 15.51 -9.34 -16.14
C GLY A 120 16.07 -8.01 -15.65
N VAL A 121 17.29 -8.02 -15.09
CA VAL A 121 17.99 -6.79 -14.71
C VAL A 121 18.28 -5.92 -15.94
N GLU A 122 18.75 -6.52 -17.02
CA GLU A 122 19.09 -5.82 -18.26
C GLU A 122 17.83 -5.33 -19.01
N ARG A 123 16.69 -6.00 -18.85
CA ARG A 123 15.38 -5.54 -19.32
C ARG A 123 14.90 -4.31 -18.56
N LEU A 124 15.11 -4.29 -17.24
CA LEU A 124 14.77 -3.15 -16.37
C LEU A 124 15.67 -1.94 -16.65
N ARG A 125 16.97 -2.13 -16.88
CA ARG A 125 17.92 -1.05 -17.23
C ARG A 125 17.50 -0.25 -18.46
N ARG A 126 16.79 -0.88 -19.40
CA ARG A 126 16.35 -0.24 -20.65
C ARG A 126 15.03 0.51 -20.52
N GLU A 127 14.39 0.50 -19.36
CA GLU A 127 13.05 1.09 -19.18
C GLU A 127 12.99 2.56 -19.62
N ASP A 128 13.98 3.36 -19.21
CA ASP A 128 14.03 4.80 -19.49
C ASP A 128 14.20 5.09 -20.99
N ALA A 129 14.85 4.18 -21.73
CA ALA A 129 15.02 4.28 -23.17
C ALA A 129 13.78 3.83 -23.97
N LEU A 130 12.77 3.22 -23.33
CA LEU A 130 11.57 2.78 -24.01
C LEU A 130 10.62 3.96 -24.28
N PRO A 131 10.01 4.02 -25.47
CA PRO A 131 9.03 5.06 -25.78
C PRO A 131 7.92 5.05 -24.74
N THR A 132 7.65 6.22 -24.18
CA THR A 132 6.58 6.40 -23.21
C THR A 132 5.27 6.59 -23.97
N ARG A 133 4.20 6.00 -23.44
CA ARG A 133 2.86 6.11 -23.99
C ARG A 133 1.93 6.58 -22.88
N CYS A 134 1.24 7.70 -23.14
CA CYS A 134 0.17 8.15 -22.25
C CYS A 134 -0.92 7.08 -22.18
N LEU A 135 -1.46 6.86 -20.98
CA LEU A 135 -2.57 5.97 -20.77
C LEU A 135 -3.85 6.62 -21.30
N ASP A 136 -4.55 5.94 -22.21
CA ASP A 136 -5.86 6.33 -22.73
C ASP A 136 -7.01 5.92 -21.80
N ARG A 137 -6.77 4.94 -20.93
CA ARG A 137 -7.70 4.43 -19.92
C ARG A 137 -6.96 3.90 -18.70
N ASP A 138 -7.71 3.59 -17.66
CA ASP A 138 -7.17 2.82 -16.54
C ASP A 138 -6.95 1.36 -16.94
N VAL A 139 -5.86 0.78 -16.46
CA VAL A 139 -5.37 -0.56 -16.80
C VAL A 139 -4.87 -1.29 -15.56
N PRO A 140 -4.78 -2.62 -15.58
CA PRO A 140 -4.13 -3.37 -14.51
C PRO A 140 -2.68 -2.96 -14.28
N VAL A 141 -2.22 -3.01 -13.03
CA VAL A 141 -0.83 -2.75 -12.64
C VAL A 141 0.15 -3.61 -13.46
N ALA A 142 -0.12 -4.91 -13.55
CA ALA A 142 0.76 -5.84 -14.26
C ALA A 142 0.78 -5.59 -15.77
N GLU A 143 -0.34 -5.17 -16.36
CA GLU A 143 -0.43 -4.86 -17.80
C GLU A 143 0.50 -3.70 -18.16
N TYR A 144 0.40 -2.59 -17.43
CA TYR A 144 1.24 -1.42 -17.67
C TYR A 144 2.71 -1.72 -17.41
N LEU A 145 3.02 -2.28 -16.24
CA LEU A 145 4.41 -2.46 -15.83
C LEU A 145 5.13 -3.56 -16.61
N SER A 146 4.45 -4.61 -17.06
CA SER A 146 5.13 -5.65 -17.87
C SER A 146 5.68 -5.08 -19.18
N GLY A 147 4.99 -4.11 -19.78
CA GLY A 147 5.48 -3.39 -20.96
C GLY A 147 6.69 -2.49 -20.68
N ARG A 148 6.81 -1.96 -19.45
CA ARG A 148 7.90 -1.05 -19.06
C ARG A 148 9.12 -1.80 -18.50
N ILE A 149 8.94 -2.66 -17.51
CA ILE A 149 10.01 -3.31 -16.75
C ILE A 149 10.13 -4.82 -16.99
N GLY A 150 9.25 -5.39 -17.82
CA GLY A 150 9.21 -6.83 -18.08
C GLY A 150 8.39 -7.60 -17.05
N ARG A 151 7.84 -8.75 -17.46
CA ARG A 151 6.97 -9.57 -16.62
C ARG A 151 7.68 -10.12 -15.38
N GLU A 152 8.95 -10.50 -15.51
CA GLU A 152 9.74 -11.02 -14.38
C GLU A 152 9.83 -10.00 -13.24
N ALA A 153 10.14 -8.74 -13.55
CA ALA A 153 10.21 -7.67 -12.55
C ALA A 153 8.84 -7.39 -11.91
N VAL A 154 7.76 -7.45 -12.69
CA VAL A 154 6.40 -7.35 -12.14
C VAL A 154 6.14 -8.48 -11.15
N ASP A 155 6.34 -9.73 -11.55
CA ASP A 155 5.98 -10.89 -10.73
C ASP A 155 6.86 -11.04 -9.48
N ARG A 156 8.16 -10.69 -9.57
CA ARG A 156 9.12 -10.90 -8.47
C ARG A 156 9.34 -9.68 -7.58
N LEU A 157 9.08 -8.46 -8.07
CA LEU A 157 9.34 -7.23 -7.33
C LEU A 157 8.07 -6.47 -6.96
N VAL A 158 7.16 -6.27 -7.91
CA VAL A 158 6.01 -5.37 -7.73
C VAL A 158 4.79 -6.10 -7.18
N ALA A 159 4.41 -7.22 -7.80
CA ALA A 159 3.23 -7.99 -7.43
C ALA A 159 3.24 -8.43 -5.96
N PRO A 160 4.36 -8.88 -5.36
CA PRO A 160 4.39 -9.24 -3.94
C PRO A 160 4.08 -8.05 -3.02
N LEU A 161 4.64 -6.87 -3.31
CA LEU A 161 4.45 -5.68 -2.47
C LEU A 161 3.04 -5.10 -2.60
N VAL A 162 2.52 -5.04 -3.82
CA VAL A 162 1.15 -4.58 -4.09
C VAL A 162 0.13 -5.53 -3.46
N SER A 163 0.33 -6.84 -3.61
CA SER A 163 -0.57 -7.84 -3.02
C SER A 163 -0.53 -7.83 -1.49
N ALA A 164 0.64 -7.63 -0.89
CA ALA A 164 0.78 -7.53 0.56
C ALA A 164 0.05 -6.30 1.14
N ARG A 165 0.06 -5.18 0.43
CA ARG A 165 -0.59 -3.94 0.88
C ARG A 165 -2.11 -3.94 0.66
N ASP A 166 -2.55 -4.37 -0.52
CA ASP A 166 -3.93 -4.16 -0.96
C ASP A 166 -4.75 -5.46 -1.02
N GLY A 167 -4.14 -6.63 -0.79
CA GLY A 167 -4.81 -7.92 -0.75
C GLY A 167 -5.31 -8.46 -2.09
N GLY A 168 -4.83 -7.91 -3.21
CA GLY A 168 -5.30 -8.26 -4.57
C GLY A 168 -4.16 -8.56 -5.55
N SER A 169 -4.50 -9.19 -6.67
CA SER A 169 -3.54 -9.49 -7.74
C SER A 169 -3.25 -8.26 -8.61
N ALA A 170 -1.96 -8.03 -8.90
CA ALA A 170 -1.51 -6.98 -9.82
C ALA A 170 -2.10 -7.11 -11.24
N ASP A 171 -2.52 -8.31 -11.65
CA ASP A 171 -3.18 -8.56 -12.95
C ASP A 171 -4.61 -8.03 -13.02
N ARG A 172 -5.21 -7.67 -11.88
CA ARG A 172 -6.60 -7.17 -11.81
C ARG A 172 -6.71 -5.79 -11.16
N MET A 173 -5.68 -5.37 -10.45
CA MET A 173 -5.71 -4.13 -9.68
C MET A 173 -5.52 -2.92 -10.59
N SER A 174 -6.41 -1.94 -10.46
CA SER A 174 -6.30 -0.64 -11.15
C SER A 174 -4.96 0.02 -10.85
N LEU A 175 -4.24 0.43 -11.90
CA LEU A 175 -3.00 1.18 -11.77
C LEU A 175 -3.26 2.53 -11.08
N ARG A 176 -4.35 3.22 -11.44
CA ARG A 176 -4.70 4.52 -10.85
C ARG A 176 -5.05 4.42 -9.38
N ALA A 177 -5.75 3.37 -8.96
CA ALA A 177 -6.11 3.15 -7.57
C ALA A 177 -4.90 2.70 -6.73
N ALA A 178 -4.12 1.74 -7.23
CA ALA A 178 -3.02 1.16 -6.49
C ALA A 178 -1.78 2.07 -6.46
N LEU A 179 -1.41 2.64 -7.60
CA LEU A 179 -0.16 3.37 -7.81
C LEU A 179 -0.42 4.76 -8.41
N PRO A 180 -1.19 5.64 -7.74
CA PRO A 180 -1.66 6.91 -8.32
C PRO A 180 -0.52 7.84 -8.75
N ARG A 181 0.61 7.85 -8.04
CA ARG A 181 1.80 8.63 -8.42
C ARG A 181 2.42 8.13 -9.73
N LEU A 182 2.51 6.82 -9.88
CA LEU A 182 3.02 6.19 -11.09
C LEU A 182 2.06 6.42 -12.27
N ALA A 183 0.75 6.29 -12.05
CA ALA A 183 -0.24 6.60 -13.08
C ALA A 183 -0.13 8.07 -13.54
N THR A 184 0.07 9.01 -12.61
CA THR A 184 0.26 10.43 -12.94
C THR A 184 1.54 10.66 -13.76
N ALA A 185 2.62 9.93 -13.47
CA ALA A 185 3.84 9.98 -14.28
C ALA A 185 3.61 9.39 -15.67
N ALA A 186 2.92 8.26 -15.78
CA ALA A 186 2.55 7.60 -17.02
C ALA A 186 1.71 8.51 -17.94
N ASP A 187 0.75 9.24 -17.36
CA ASP A 187 -0.09 10.21 -18.09
C ASP A 187 0.73 11.32 -18.76
N ARG A 188 1.87 11.67 -18.17
CA ARG A 188 2.80 12.68 -18.67
C ARG A 188 3.90 12.10 -19.56
N GLY A 189 3.84 10.79 -19.84
CA GLY A 189 4.88 10.09 -20.58
C GLY A 189 6.22 10.02 -19.83
N GLY A 190 6.20 9.93 -18.49
CA GLY A 190 7.38 9.76 -17.65
C GLY A 190 7.84 8.31 -17.50
N SER A 191 9.09 8.12 -17.05
CA SER A 191 9.67 6.82 -16.67
C SER A 191 9.04 6.29 -15.38
N VAL A 192 9.13 4.97 -15.18
CA VAL A 192 8.72 4.31 -13.92
C VAL A 192 9.88 4.11 -12.93
N THR A 193 11.13 4.37 -13.36
CA THR A 193 12.34 4.24 -12.53
C THR A 193 12.89 5.58 -12.01
N GLY A 194 12.46 6.72 -12.56
CA GLY A 194 12.89 8.07 -12.14
C GLY A 194 12.15 9.20 -12.82
#